data_AF-A0A524E739-F1
#
_entry.id   AF-A0A524E739-F1
#
_cell.length_a   1.000
_cell.length_b   1.000
_cell.length_c   1.000
_cell.angle_alpha   90.00
_cell.angle_beta   90.00
_cell.angle_gamma   90.00
#
_symmetry.space_group_name_H-M   'P 1'
#
loop_
_entity.id
_entity.type
_entity.pdbx_description
1 polymer ?
#
loop_
_entity_poly.entity_id
_entity_poly.type
_entity_poly.pdbx_seq_one_letter_code
_entity_poly.pdbx_strand_id
1 'polypeptide(L)'
;MQFWPFDPFFEIFGIFGIMFMIVPIFIFVIAIIIIVKVCQSSAQIAKGFTVQAPSYVIPERYQRGRSDGADMRTVRLPNTCPSCNAPLNQESIDWVGPLEAKCNYCGATIRAKFEAV
;
A
#
# COMPACT_ATOMS: atom_id res chain seq x y z
N MET A 1 47.28 -52.50 29.17
CA MET A 1 46.81 -51.30 29.90
C MET A 1 45.39 -51.04 29.43
N GLN A 2 44.43 -51.24 30.32
CA GLN A 2 43.00 -51.23 30.02
C GLN A 2 42.53 -49.77 30.06
N PHE A 3 42.10 -49.23 28.92
CA PHE A 3 41.54 -47.89 28.80
C PHE A 3 40.17 -47.90 29.49
N TRP A 4 40.05 -47.29 30.67
CA TRP A 4 38.77 -47.14 31.36
C TRP A 4 37.97 -46.04 30.63
N PRO A 5 36.78 -46.34 30.09
CA PRO A 5 35.97 -45.36 29.33
C PRO A 5 35.27 -44.32 30.20
N PHE A 6 35.51 -44.31 31.52
CA PHE A 6 34.89 -43.43 32.50
C PHE A 6 35.96 -42.69 33.31
N ASP A 7 36.70 -41.80 32.66
CA ASP A 7 37.45 -40.77 33.37
C ASP A 7 36.48 -39.61 33.67
N PRO A 8 36.10 -39.38 34.94
CA PRO A 8 35.16 -38.31 35.33
C PRO A 8 35.65 -36.91 34.90
N PHE A 9 36.94 -36.78 34.61
CA PHE A 9 37.52 -35.56 34.03
C PHE A 9 36.96 -35.27 32.63
N PHE A 10 36.90 -36.25 31.72
CA PHE A 10 36.38 -36.04 30.36
C PHE A 10 34.87 -35.78 30.32
N GLU A 11 34.11 -36.36 31.25
CA GLU A 11 32.68 -36.05 31.41
C GLU A 11 32.46 -34.59 31.84
N ILE A 12 33.25 -34.08 32.78
CA ILE A 12 33.16 -32.70 33.25
C ILE A 12 33.50 -31.71 32.11
N PHE A 13 34.61 -31.92 31.38
CA PHE A 13 34.97 -31.07 30.24
C PHE A 13 33.94 -31.15 29.11
N GLY A 14 33.36 -32.33 28.87
CA GLY A 14 32.28 -32.51 27.90
C GLY A 14 31.02 -31.72 28.27
N ILE A 15 30.59 -31.79 29.52
CA ILE A 15 29.41 -31.05 30.02
C ILE A 15 29.64 -29.54 29.93
N PHE A 16 30.83 -29.04 30.25
CA PHE A 16 31.17 -27.62 30.10
C PHE A 16 31.15 -27.16 28.64
N GLY A 17 31.70 -27.96 27.71
CA GLY A 17 31.64 -27.66 26.28
C GLY A 17 30.21 -27.66 25.73
N ILE A 18 29.40 -28.62 26.15
CA ILE A 18 27.98 -28.71 25.78
C ILE A 18 27.19 -27.52 26.33
N MET A 19 27.40 -27.14 27.60
CA MET A 19 26.81 -25.93 28.18
C MET A 19 27.22 -24.67 27.40
N PHE A 20 28.49 -24.54 27.02
CA PHE A 20 28.98 -23.38 26.30
C PHE A 20 28.41 -23.25 24.87
N MET A 21 28.02 -24.37 24.26
CA MET A 21 27.33 -24.38 22.96
C MET A 21 25.82 -24.15 23.12
N ILE A 22 25.21 -24.71 24.16
CA ILE A 22 23.77 -24.64 24.40
C ILE A 22 23.34 -23.26 24.90
N VAL A 23 24.09 -22.63 25.81
CA VAL A 23 23.79 -21.30 26.36
C VAL A 23 23.60 -20.22 25.28
N PRO A 24 24.51 -20.03 24.30
CA PRO A 24 24.31 -19.02 23.26
C PRO A 24 23.12 -19.35 22.35
N ILE A 25 22.83 -20.65 22.10
CA ILE A 25 21.65 -21.07 21.34
C ILE A 25 20.37 -20.64 22.09
N PHE A 26 20.30 -20.89 23.40
CA PHE A 26 19.15 -20.45 24.21
C PHE A 26 19.00 -18.92 24.23
N ILE A 27 20.10 -18.18 24.40
CA ILE A 27 20.08 -16.71 24.36
C ILE A 27 19.57 -16.23 23.00
N PHE A 28 20.02 -16.82 21.90
CA PHE A 28 19.59 -16.47 20.55
C PHE A 28 18.10 -16.75 20.32
N VAL A 29 17.61 -17.92 20.76
CA VAL A 29 16.19 -18.27 20.67
C VAL A 29 15.33 -17.30 21.48
N ILE A 30 15.73 -16.98 22.72
CA ILE A 30 15.04 -16.00 23.56
C ILE A 30 15.02 -14.62 22.91
N ALA A 31 16.16 -14.17 22.35
CA ALA A 31 16.25 -12.90 21.64
C ALA A 31 15.30 -12.85 20.43
N ILE A 32 15.23 -13.91 19.63
CA ILE A 32 14.27 -14.01 18.51
C ILE A 32 12.83 -13.91 19.01
N ILE A 33 12.47 -14.63 20.08
CA ILE A 33 11.11 -14.59 20.65
C ILE A 33 10.76 -13.17 21.10
N ILE A 34 11.68 -12.48 21.77
CA ILE A 34 11.49 -11.08 22.20
C ILE A 34 11.31 -10.17 20.97
N ILE A 35 12.17 -10.27 19.95
CA ILE A 35 12.07 -9.48 18.73
C ILE A 35 10.72 -9.70 18.05
N VAL A 36 10.30 -10.95 17.87
CA VAL A 36 9.01 -11.27 17.25
C VAL A 36 7.84 -10.68 18.06
N LYS A 37 7.88 -10.78 19.39
CA LYS A 37 6.84 -10.22 20.26
C LYS A 37 6.80 -8.69 20.22
N VAL A 38 7.96 -8.04 20.17
CA VAL A 38 8.08 -6.57 20.03
C VAL A 38 7.63 -6.12 18.65
N CYS A 39 7.98 -6.84 17.58
CA CYS A 39 7.51 -6.54 16.23
C CYS A 39 5.99 -6.75 16.10
N GLN A 40 5.42 -7.75 16.78
CA GLN A 40 3.97 -7.97 16.82
C GLN A 40 3.25 -6.86 17.62
N SER A 41 3.81 -6.41 18.75
CA SER A 41 3.23 -5.30 19.51
C SER A 41 3.37 -3.98 18.75
N SER A 42 4.49 -3.75 18.05
CA SER A 42 4.70 -2.56 17.22
C SER A 42 3.79 -2.54 15.98
N ALA A 43 3.46 -3.70 15.40
CA ALA A 43 2.53 -3.79 14.28
C ALA A 43 1.09 -3.39 14.68
N GLN A 44 0.72 -3.51 15.96
CA GLN A 44 -0.56 -2.98 16.46
C GLN A 44 -0.54 -1.46 16.61
N ILE A 45 0.61 -0.84 16.86
CA ILE A 45 0.76 0.62 16.93
C ILE A 45 0.64 1.25 15.53
N ALA A 46 1.22 0.62 14.50
CA ALA A 46 1.09 1.11 13.12
C ALA A 46 -0.35 1.07 12.58
N LYS A 47 -1.19 0.17 13.11
CA LYS A 47 -2.64 0.14 12.81
C LYS A 47 -3.46 1.10 13.69
N GLY A 48 -2.88 1.62 14.77
CA GLY A 48 -3.53 2.51 15.73
C GLY A 48 -3.42 4.01 15.38
N PHE A 49 -2.63 4.38 14.37
CA PHE A 49 -2.56 5.77 13.87
C PHE A 49 -3.44 6.00 12.62
N THR A 50 -4.54 5.28 12.48
CA THR A 50 -5.70 5.87 11.80
C THR A 50 -6.44 6.65 12.87
N VAL A 51 -5.99 7.88 13.15
CA VAL A 51 -6.75 8.81 13.99
C VAL A 51 -8.12 8.96 13.34
N GLN A 52 -9.11 8.29 13.92
CA GLN A 52 -10.50 8.48 13.58
C GLN A 52 -10.81 9.92 14.00
N ALA A 53 -10.73 10.85 13.06
CA ALA A 53 -10.94 12.26 13.34
C ALA A 53 -12.35 12.40 13.95
N PRO A 54 -12.49 13.00 15.14
CA PRO A 54 -13.79 13.17 15.77
C PRO A 54 -14.69 13.97 14.84
N SER A 55 -15.78 13.37 14.39
CA SER A 55 -16.75 13.94 13.44
C SER A 55 -17.51 15.16 14.00
N TYR A 56 -17.21 15.58 15.23
CA TYR A 56 -17.82 16.72 15.91
C TYR A 56 -17.10 18.06 15.59
N VAL A 57 -15.84 18.05 15.14
CA VAL A 57 -15.05 19.29 14.98
C VAL A 57 -15.01 19.80 13.53
N ILE A 58 -15.67 19.12 12.59
CA ILE A 58 -15.75 19.59 11.20
C ILE A 58 -17.05 20.39 11.03
N PRO A 59 -17.00 21.73 10.94
CA PRO A 59 -18.19 22.52 10.63
C PRO A 59 -18.80 22.06 9.31
N GLU A 60 -20.13 21.93 9.23
CA GLU A 60 -20.84 21.39 8.06
C GLU A 60 -20.50 22.11 6.74
N ARG A 61 -20.01 23.36 6.81
CA ARG A 61 -19.48 24.10 5.66
C ARG A 61 -18.36 23.38 4.93
N TYR A 62 -17.49 22.67 5.64
CA TYR A 62 -16.35 21.96 5.04
C TYR A 62 -16.64 20.48 4.75
N GLN A 63 -17.68 19.92 5.38
CA GLN A 63 -18.06 18.51 5.17
C GLN A 63 -18.70 18.25 3.79
N ARG A 64 -19.29 19.28 3.17
CA ARG A 64 -19.76 19.22 1.77
C ARG A 64 -18.64 19.27 0.72
N GLY A 65 -17.41 19.58 1.10
CA GLY A 65 -16.29 19.71 0.15
C GLY A 65 -15.63 18.38 -0.23
N ARG A 66 -16.04 17.25 0.37
CA ARG A 66 -15.41 15.94 0.11
C ARG A 66 -16.41 14.78 0.04
N SER A 67 -17.64 15.08 -0.37
CA SER A 67 -18.63 14.13 -0.88
C SER A 67 -18.72 14.13 -2.41
N ASP A 68 -17.87 14.89 -3.09
CA ASP A 68 -17.50 14.61 -4.47
C ASP A 68 -16.39 13.55 -4.44
N GLY A 69 -16.74 12.35 -3.98
CA GLY A 69 -16.19 11.19 -4.67
C GLY A 69 -16.63 11.43 -6.10
N ALA A 70 -15.70 11.93 -6.94
CA ALA A 70 -15.96 12.25 -8.32
C ALA A 70 -16.74 11.07 -8.88
N ASP A 71 -18.04 11.30 -9.10
CA ASP A 71 -18.89 10.48 -9.91
C ASP A 71 -18.05 10.25 -11.16
N MET A 72 -17.42 9.07 -11.27
CA MET A 72 -16.43 8.75 -12.30
C MET A 72 -17.18 8.58 -13.60
N ARG A 73 -17.85 9.65 -14.05
CA ARG A 73 -18.52 9.72 -15.32
C ARG A 73 -17.42 9.81 -16.34
N THR A 74 -17.16 8.70 -17.01
CA THR A 74 -16.23 8.69 -18.13
C THR A 74 -16.79 9.64 -19.18
N VAL A 75 -16.04 10.69 -19.49
CA VAL A 75 -16.42 11.67 -20.49
C VAL A 75 -16.27 10.99 -21.85
N ARG A 76 -17.39 10.73 -22.55
CA ARG A 76 -17.35 10.15 -23.89
C ARG A 76 -17.58 11.22 -24.94
N LEU A 77 -16.70 11.20 -25.94
CA LEU A 77 -16.85 11.99 -27.17
C LEU A 77 -17.52 11.15 -28.26
N PRO A 78 -18.22 11.79 -29.21
CA PRO A 78 -18.72 11.10 -30.39
C PRO A 78 -17.55 10.58 -31.24
N ASN A 79 -17.75 9.44 -31.92
CA ASN A 79 -16.72 8.82 -32.77
C ASN A 79 -16.36 9.66 -34.01
N THR A 80 -17.19 10.65 -34.36
CA THR A 80 -17.03 11.49 -35.54
C THR A 80 -17.29 12.95 -35.20
N CYS A 81 -16.51 13.85 -35.81
CA CYS A 81 -16.71 15.29 -35.66
C CYS A 81 -18.01 15.74 -36.36
N PRO A 82 -18.91 16.48 -35.69
CA PRO A 82 -20.14 16.98 -36.32
C PRO A 82 -19.89 18.06 -37.37
N SER A 83 -18.71 18.70 -37.38
CA SER A 83 -18.38 19.79 -38.31
C SER A 83 -17.65 19.31 -39.57
N CYS A 84 -16.85 18.25 -39.49
CA CYS A 84 -16.05 17.78 -40.64
C CYS A 84 -16.15 16.28 -40.93
N ASN A 85 -16.93 15.54 -40.13
CA ASN A 85 -17.08 14.08 -40.21
C ASN A 85 -15.77 13.27 -40.07
N ALA A 86 -14.66 13.89 -39.65
CA ALA A 86 -13.42 13.18 -39.38
C ALA A 86 -13.56 12.27 -38.15
N PRO A 87 -12.87 11.11 -38.13
CA PRO A 87 -12.88 10.22 -36.98
C PRO A 87 -12.16 10.89 -35.79
N LEU A 88 -12.77 10.80 -34.62
CA LEU A 88 -12.22 11.32 -33.37
C LEU A 88 -11.75 10.15 -32.51
N ASN A 89 -10.45 10.13 -32.19
CA ASN A 89 -9.90 9.21 -31.21
C ASN A 89 -9.70 9.95 -29.88
N GLN A 90 -10.02 9.31 -28.76
CA GLN A 90 -9.90 9.92 -27.42
C GLN A 90 -8.45 10.25 -27.06
N GLU A 91 -7.49 9.49 -27.61
CA GLU A 91 -6.06 9.68 -27.36
C GLU A 91 -5.46 10.87 -28.14
N SER A 92 -6.10 11.29 -29.24
CA SER A 92 -5.54 12.27 -30.19
C SER A 92 -6.35 13.56 -30.23
N ILE A 93 -6.99 13.95 -29.13
CA ILE A 93 -7.87 15.13 -29.08
C ILE A 93 -7.37 16.15 -28.06
N ASP A 94 -7.34 17.41 -28.47
CA ASP A 94 -6.85 18.49 -27.62
C ASP A 94 -7.99 19.00 -26.74
N TRP A 95 -7.93 18.71 -25.44
CA TRP A 95 -8.90 19.19 -24.47
C TRP A 95 -8.69 20.68 -24.19
N VAL A 96 -9.75 21.47 -24.39
CA VAL A 96 -9.74 22.92 -24.15
C VAL A 96 -10.59 23.31 -22.93
N GLY A 97 -11.35 22.37 -22.38
CA GLY A 97 -12.11 22.54 -21.14
C GLY A 97 -12.61 21.21 -20.57
N PRO A 98 -13.31 21.22 -19.42
CA PRO A 98 -13.75 20.00 -18.73
C PRO A 98 -14.66 19.07 -19.56
N LEU A 99 -15.40 19.64 -20.50
CA LEU A 99 -16.32 18.95 -21.41
C LEU A 99 -16.14 19.38 -22.86
N GLU A 100 -15.05 20.07 -23.16
CA GLU A 100 -14.84 20.69 -24.46
C GLU A 100 -13.50 20.22 -25.01
N ALA A 101 -13.54 19.61 -26.19
CA ALA A 101 -12.34 19.20 -26.91
C ALA A 101 -12.33 19.82 -28.31
N LYS A 102 -11.14 20.13 -28.80
CA LYS A 102 -10.94 20.72 -30.11
C LYS A 102 -10.64 19.62 -31.12
N CYS A 103 -11.30 19.66 -32.27
CA CYS A 103 -11.02 18.76 -33.38
C CYS A 103 -9.70 19.13 -34.05
N ASN A 104 -8.77 18.18 -34.15
CA ASN A 104 -7.46 18.41 -34.79
C ASN A 104 -7.53 18.55 -36.31
N TYR A 105 -8.65 18.18 -36.94
CA TYR A 105 -8.83 18.28 -38.39
C TYR A 105 -9.38 19.64 -38.82
N CYS A 106 -10.50 20.09 -38.23
CA CYS A 106 -11.17 21.34 -38.62
C CYS A 106 -11.07 22.47 -37.59
N GLY A 107 -10.50 22.20 -36.41
CA GLY A 107 -10.38 23.18 -35.34
C GLY A 107 -11.67 23.48 -34.57
N ALA A 108 -12.80 22.84 -34.90
CA ALA A 108 -14.08 23.04 -34.23
C ALA A 108 -14.05 22.50 -32.79
N THR A 109 -14.73 23.20 -31.88
CA THR A 109 -14.92 22.77 -30.49
C THR A 109 -16.12 21.85 -30.37
N ILE A 110 -15.90 20.67 -29.81
CA ILE A 110 -16.88 19.60 -29.64
C ILE A 110 -17.17 19.44 -28.17
N ARG A 111 -18.45 19.35 -27.83
CA ARG A 111 -18.92 19.11 -26.46
C ARG A 111 -19.03 17.62 -26.19
N ALA A 112 -18.33 17.17 -25.17
CA ALA A 112 -18.41 15.82 -24.67
C ALA A 112 -19.63 15.65 -23.75
N LYS A 113 -20.17 14.43 -23.70
CA LYS A 113 -21.28 14.09 -22.80
C LYS A 113 -20.76 13.20 -21.69
N PHE A 114 -21.25 13.44 -20.47
CA PHE A 114 -21.05 12.51 -19.37
C PHE A 114 -21.94 11.29 -19.59
N GLU A 115 -21.35 10.10 -19.62
CA GLU A 115 -22.08 8.85 -19.50
C GLU A 115 -21.91 8.34 -18.06
N ALA A 116 -23.00 7.94 -17.42
CA ALA A 116 -22.94 7.24 -16.14
C ALA A 116 -22.44 5.82 -16.41
N VAL A 117 -21.42 5.40 -15.65
CA VAL A 117 -20.83 4.05 -15.75
C VAL A 117 -21.80 3.02 -15.18
#